data_AF-A0A529FUW2-F1
#
_entry.id   AF-A0A529FUW2-F1
#
_cell.length_a   1.000
_cell.length_b   1.000
_cell.length_c   1.000
_cell.angle_alpha   90.00
_cell.angle_beta   90.00
_cell.angle_gamma   90.00
#
_symmetry.space_group_name_H-M   'P 1'
#
loop_
_entity.id
_entity.type
_entity.pdbx_description
1 polymer ?
#
loop_
_entity_poly.entity_id
_entity_poly.type
_entity_poly.pdbx_seq_one_letter_code
_entity_poly.pdbx_strand_id
1 'polypeptide(L)'
;MADERELRIRPGRIRTNRDQAVRPFIAQALAAAKKAGGSISRTGQISPGNRSRFGRGRIANIQANRLLTGRSRVTVIKTRVVRHSARGVPLTAHLSYLQREGVTRDGEKARMFSPETDDTSVKVFAERCDGDRHHFRFIVSPEDAPEMSDLRSFARDLMRHMEKDLGTKLDWVAADHWNTDNPHIHV
;
A
#
# COMPACT_ATOMS: atom_id res chain seq x y z
N MET A 1 -39.67 12.69 -28.96
CA MET A 1 -39.27 11.31 -29.28
C MET A 1 -37.77 11.32 -29.51
N ALA A 2 -37.02 10.55 -28.74
CA ALA A 2 -35.56 10.63 -28.68
C ALA A 2 -34.92 9.99 -29.93
N ASP A 3 -33.95 10.71 -30.49
CA ASP A 3 -33.13 10.34 -31.64
C ASP A 3 -32.19 9.17 -31.28
N GLU A 4 -32.56 7.96 -31.67
CA GLU A 4 -31.76 6.74 -31.51
C GLU A 4 -30.53 6.80 -32.43
N ARG A 5 -29.46 7.43 -31.96
CA ARG A 5 -28.16 7.36 -32.64
C ARG A 5 -27.61 5.94 -32.50
N GLU A 6 -27.75 5.16 -33.57
CA GLU A 6 -27.26 3.79 -33.72
C GLU A 6 -25.74 3.74 -33.43
N LEU A 7 -25.39 3.34 -32.20
CA LEU A 7 -24.01 3.22 -31.76
C LEU A 7 -23.35 2.00 -32.44
N ARG A 8 -22.72 2.21 -33.59
CA ARG A 8 -21.96 1.15 -34.28
C ARG A 8 -20.55 1.04 -33.74
N ILE A 9 -20.36 0.16 -32.75
CA ILE A 9 -19.04 -0.22 -32.25
C ILE A 9 -18.29 -0.97 -33.36
N ARG A 10 -17.10 -0.47 -33.74
CA ARG A 10 -16.14 -1.19 -34.59
C ARG A 10 -14.96 -1.65 -33.72
N PRO A 11 -14.98 -2.88 -33.18
CA PRO A 11 -13.83 -3.42 -32.46
C PRO A 11 -12.62 -3.43 -33.40
N GLY A 12 -11.54 -2.77 -32.98
CA GLY A 12 -10.26 -2.87 -33.69
C GLY A 12 -9.73 -4.30 -33.69
N ARG A 13 -8.74 -4.58 -34.54
CA ARG A 13 -8.05 -5.88 -34.59
C ARG A 13 -7.57 -6.27 -33.19
N ILE A 14 -8.07 -7.40 -32.67
CA ILE A 14 -7.59 -7.98 -31.40
C ILE A 14 -6.11 -8.29 -31.58
N ARG A 15 -5.25 -7.42 -31.05
CA ARG A 15 -3.84 -7.73 -30.89
C ARG A 15 -3.77 -8.67 -29.69
N THR A 16 -3.48 -9.94 -29.92
CA THR A 16 -2.95 -10.79 -28.85
C THR A 16 -1.68 -10.11 -28.35
N ASN A 17 -1.75 -9.47 -27.18
CA ASN A 17 -0.56 -8.99 -26.50
C ASN A 17 0.33 -10.21 -26.31
N ARG A 18 1.57 -10.17 -26.80
CA ARG A 18 2.59 -11.20 -26.54
C ARG A 18 2.80 -11.46 -25.03
N ASP A 19 2.28 -10.59 -24.17
CA ASP A 19 2.20 -10.78 -22.72
C ASP A 19 1.29 -11.94 -22.24
N GLN A 20 0.40 -12.47 -23.10
CA GLN A 20 -0.39 -13.67 -22.80
C GLN A 20 0.30 -14.99 -23.18
N ALA A 21 1.54 -14.96 -23.71
CA ALA A 21 2.33 -16.18 -23.80
C ALA A 21 2.64 -16.63 -22.37
N VAL A 22 2.03 -17.74 -21.93
CA VAL A 22 2.31 -18.37 -20.64
C VAL A 22 3.82 -18.55 -20.57
N ARG A 23 4.47 -17.77 -19.69
CA ARG A 23 5.93 -17.81 -19.55
C ARG A 23 6.33 -19.27 -19.32
N PRO A 24 7.43 -19.76 -19.91
CA PRO A 24 7.91 -21.12 -19.64
C PRO A 24 7.96 -21.36 -18.14
N PHE A 25 7.62 -22.57 -17.68
CA PHE A 25 7.56 -22.90 -16.25
C PHE A 25 8.82 -22.46 -15.50
N ILE A 26 9.99 -22.61 -16.12
CA ILE A 26 11.28 -22.15 -15.58
C ILE A 26 11.27 -20.64 -15.28
N ALA A 27 10.74 -19.81 -16.17
CA ALA A 27 10.64 -18.37 -15.96
C ALA A 27 9.65 -18.02 -14.84
N GLN A 28 8.57 -18.80 -14.67
CA GLN A 28 7.64 -18.64 -13.56
C GLN A 28 8.29 -19.05 -12.22
N ALA A 29 8.98 -20.18 -12.19
CA ALA A 29 9.70 -20.68 -11.02
C ALA A 29 10.82 -19.72 -10.59
N LEU A 30 11.60 -19.19 -11.55
CA LEU A 30 12.61 -18.16 -11.29
C LEU A 30 11.98 -16.86 -10.77
N ALA A 31 10.86 -16.41 -11.34
CA ALA A 31 10.16 -15.23 -10.86
C ALA A 31 9.63 -15.43 -9.42
N ALA A 32 9.08 -16.61 -9.12
CA ALA A 32 8.61 -16.97 -7.78
C ALA A 32 9.79 -17.04 -6.78
N ALA A 33 10.92 -17.63 -7.17
CA ALA A 33 12.14 -17.68 -6.35
C ALA A 33 12.68 -16.28 -6.02
N LYS A 34 12.68 -15.36 -7.01
CA LYS A 34 13.02 -13.95 -6.77
C LYS A 34 12.01 -13.26 -5.85
N LYS A 35 10.71 -13.48 -6.05
CA LYS A 35 9.65 -12.92 -5.20
C LYS A 35 9.73 -13.42 -3.75
N ALA A 36 10.17 -14.66 -3.56
CA ALA A 36 10.46 -15.25 -2.25
C ALA A 36 11.82 -14.79 -1.64
N GLY A 37 12.52 -13.86 -2.30
CA GLY A 37 13.74 -13.25 -1.79
C GLY A 37 15.03 -14.04 -2.06
N GLY A 38 15.04 -14.90 -3.08
CA GLY A 38 16.26 -15.47 -3.67
C GLY A 38 16.88 -14.54 -4.73
N SER A 39 18.19 -14.64 -4.96
CA SER A 39 18.84 -14.03 -6.12
C SER A 39 19.11 -15.09 -7.19
N ILE A 40 19.09 -14.67 -8.44
CA ILE A 40 19.40 -15.53 -9.58
C ILE A 40 20.68 -14.97 -10.21
N SER A 41 21.71 -15.79 -10.27
CA SER A 41 22.96 -15.44 -10.94
C SER A 41 22.75 -15.32 -12.46
N ARG A 42 23.70 -14.70 -13.17
CA ARG A 42 23.69 -14.69 -14.65
C ARG A 42 23.80 -16.11 -15.25
N THR A 43 24.26 -17.08 -14.46
CA THR A 43 24.38 -18.51 -14.83
C THR A 43 23.15 -19.33 -14.45
N GLY A 44 22.07 -18.70 -13.95
CA GLY A 44 20.81 -19.40 -13.61
C GLY A 44 20.81 -20.13 -12.27
N GLN A 45 21.87 -19.98 -11.46
CA GLN A 45 21.91 -20.55 -10.11
C GLN A 45 21.07 -19.70 -9.16
N ILE A 46 20.25 -20.38 -8.34
CA ILE A 46 19.50 -19.75 -7.26
C ILE A 46 20.43 -19.67 -6.05
N SER A 47 20.77 -18.45 -5.65
CA SER A 47 21.53 -18.20 -4.43
C SER A 47 20.64 -17.53 -3.37
N PRO A 48 21.01 -17.65 -2.08
CA PRO A 48 20.41 -16.80 -1.06
C PRO A 48 20.57 -15.34 -1.51
N GLY A 49 19.45 -14.63 -1.66
CA GLY A 49 19.48 -13.22 -2.00
C GLY A 49 20.30 -12.44 -0.98
N ASN A 50 20.84 -11.28 -1.38
CA ASN A 50 21.44 -10.34 -0.44
C ASN A 50 20.35 -9.76 0.47
N ARG A 51 19.91 -10.56 1.44
CA ARG A 51 18.89 -10.18 2.42
C ARG A 51 19.59 -9.23 3.37
N SER A 52 19.22 -7.96 3.31
CA SER A 52 19.55 -7.04 4.39
C SER A 52 19.06 -7.65 5.71
N ARG A 53 20.01 -8.09 6.55
CA ARG A 53 19.73 -8.58 7.91
C ARG A 53 19.45 -7.43 8.88
N PHE A 54 19.49 -6.20 8.39
CA PHE A 54 19.31 -4.98 9.17
C PHE A 54 17.86 -4.77 9.63
N GLY A 55 16.88 -5.40 8.96
CA GLY A 55 15.46 -5.24 9.31
C GLY A 55 15.10 -5.86 10.66
N ARG A 56 14.80 -5.03 11.65
CA ARG A 56 14.42 -5.43 13.02
C ARG A 56 13.12 -6.26 13.10
N GLY A 57 12.22 -6.10 12.14
CA GLY A 57 10.95 -6.86 12.08
C GLY A 57 11.04 -8.32 11.63
N ARG A 58 12.22 -8.83 11.25
CA ARG A 58 12.35 -10.21 10.73
C ARG A 58 12.03 -11.27 11.79
N ILE A 59 12.52 -11.08 13.02
CA ILE A 59 12.30 -12.03 14.11
C ILE A 59 10.83 -11.98 14.55
N ALA A 60 10.27 -10.79 14.70
CA ALA A 60 8.85 -10.58 15.01
C ALA A 60 7.95 -11.27 13.99
N ASN A 61 8.22 -11.13 12.69
CA ASN A 61 7.47 -11.79 11.62
C ASN A 61 7.55 -13.33 11.71
N ILE A 62 8.74 -13.89 11.94
CA ILE A 62 8.89 -15.36 12.09
C ILE A 62 8.09 -15.88 13.30
N GLN A 63 8.10 -15.15 14.42
CA GLN A 63 7.32 -15.51 15.60
C GLN A 63 5.81 -15.38 15.37
N ALA A 64 5.37 -14.26 14.77
CA ALA A 64 3.97 -14.01 14.45
C ALA A 64 3.39 -15.08 13.50
N ASN A 65 4.17 -15.54 12.51
CA ASN A 65 3.74 -16.59 11.60
C ASN A 65 3.41 -17.93 12.29
N ARG A 66 3.98 -18.20 13.48
CA ARG A 66 3.64 -19.40 14.26
C ARG A 66 2.28 -19.30 14.97
N LEU A 67 1.75 -18.09 15.11
CA LEU A 67 0.50 -17.77 15.79
C LEU A 67 -0.64 -17.47 14.82
N LEU A 68 -0.38 -17.51 13.51
CA LEU A 68 -1.43 -17.35 12.51
C LEU A 68 -2.35 -18.57 12.54
N THR A 69 -3.64 -18.32 12.75
CA THR A 69 -4.71 -19.33 12.77
C THR A 69 -5.80 -18.92 11.79
N GLY A 70 -6.81 -19.77 11.58
CA GLY A 70 -8.01 -19.39 10.81
C GLY A 70 -8.83 -18.24 11.41
N ARG A 71 -8.50 -17.78 12.63
CA ARG A 71 -9.10 -16.60 13.27
C ARG A 71 -8.26 -15.33 13.08
N SER A 72 -7.11 -15.43 12.43
CA SER A 72 -6.26 -14.28 12.13
C SER A 72 -6.85 -13.49 10.97
N ARG A 73 -6.93 -12.17 11.14
CA ARG A 73 -7.31 -11.24 10.08
C ARG A 73 -6.21 -11.17 9.02
N VAL A 74 -6.56 -11.37 7.76
CA VAL A 74 -5.65 -11.14 6.64
C VAL A 74 -5.72 -9.68 6.23
N THR A 75 -4.55 -9.04 6.15
CA THR A 75 -4.42 -7.66 5.68
C THR A 75 -3.43 -7.62 4.53
N VAL A 76 -3.85 -7.03 3.40
CA VAL A 76 -2.96 -6.73 2.29
C VAL A 76 -2.35 -5.35 2.52
N ILE A 77 -1.02 -5.27 2.49
CA ILE A 77 -0.30 -4.00 2.59
C ILE A 77 0.47 -3.77 1.30
N LYS A 78 0.10 -2.72 0.55
CA LYS A 78 0.92 -2.21 -0.55
C LYS A 78 1.87 -1.17 0.00
N THR A 79 3.15 -1.33 -0.27
CA THR A 79 4.20 -0.43 0.23
C THR A 79 4.87 0.30 -0.93
N ARG A 80 5.16 1.58 -0.73
CA ARG A 80 5.96 2.39 -1.66
C ARG A 80 6.93 3.25 -0.87
N VAL A 81 8.22 3.12 -1.19
CA VAL A 81 9.26 4.01 -0.66
C VAL A 81 9.53 5.07 -1.71
N VAL A 82 9.32 6.34 -1.36
CA VAL A 82 9.51 7.46 -2.27
C VAL A 82 10.65 8.31 -1.75
N ARG A 83 11.57 8.67 -2.65
CA ARG A 83 12.69 9.56 -2.35
C ARG A 83 12.25 11.01 -2.58
N HIS A 84 12.44 11.87 -1.58
CA HIS A 84 12.21 13.30 -1.74
C HIS A 84 13.26 13.88 -2.70
N SER A 85 12.81 14.61 -3.72
CA SER A 85 13.69 15.25 -4.70
C SER A 85 12.99 16.46 -5.30
N ALA A 86 13.77 17.46 -5.72
CA ALA A 86 13.26 18.71 -6.30
C ALA A 86 12.40 18.53 -7.58
N ARG A 87 12.43 17.35 -8.22
CA ARG A 87 11.64 17.02 -9.41
C ARG A 87 10.40 16.15 -9.12
N GLY A 88 10.15 15.82 -7.85
CA GLY A 88 9.02 14.99 -7.44
C GLY A 88 7.72 15.80 -7.27
N VAL A 89 6.59 15.10 -7.29
CA VAL A 89 5.30 15.70 -6.86
C VAL A 89 5.43 16.11 -5.39
N PRO A 90 5.06 17.35 -5.02
CA PRO A 90 5.08 17.80 -3.64
C PRO A 90 4.27 16.88 -2.72
N LEU A 91 4.77 16.63 -1.51
CA LEU A 91 4.07 15.80 -0.52
C LEU A 91 2.68 16.36 -0.21
N THR A 92 2.56 17.69 -0.11
CA THR A 92 1.29 18.40 0.06
C THR A 92 0.27 18.03 -1.01
N ALA A 93 0.65 17.98 -2.28
CA ALA A 93 -0.26 17.60 -3.37
C ALA A 93 -0.75 16.16 -3.24
N HIS A 94 0.13 15.25 -2.80
CA HIS A 94 -0.25 13.86 -2.57
C HIS A 94 -1.25 13.73 -1.40
N LEU A 95 -0.97 14.38 -0.28
CA LEU A 95 -1.83 14.34 0.90
C LEU A 95 -3.18 15.02 0.64
N SER A 96 -3.21 16.14 -0.08
CA SER A 96 -4.45 16.79 -0.52
C SER A 96 -5.28 15.89 -1.43
N TYR A 97 -4.65 15.09 -2.30
CA TYR A 97 -5.37 14.12 -3.14
C TYR A 97 -6.06 13.03 -2.30
N LEU A 98 -5.43 12.60 -1.21
CA LEU A 98 -6.02 11.63 -0.29
C LEU A 98 -7.19 12.22 0.51
N GLN A 99 -7.24 13.54 0.72
CA GLN A 99 -8.34 14.24 1.39
C GLN A 99 -9.51 14.60 0.47
N ARG A 100 -9.62 14.04 -0.74
CA ARG A 100 -10.70 14.44 -1.66
C ARG A 100 -12.09 14.02 -1.15
N GLU A 101 -13.12 14.68 -1.66
CA GLU A 101 -14.52 14.35 -1.36
C GLU A 101 -14.93 12.99 -1.95
N GLY A 102 -15.97 12.39 -1.37
CA GLY A 102 -16.53 11.14 -1.85
C GLY A 102 -15.69 9.91 -1.52
N VAL A 103 -14.68 10.03 -0.64
CA VAL A 103 -13.83 8.91 -0.23
C VAL A 103 -14.09 8.40 1.18
N THR A 104 -14.87 9.07 2.01
CA THR A 104 -15.25 8.53 3.33
C THR A 104 -16.53 7.70 3.26
N ARG A 105 -16.85 6.98 4.35
CA ARG A 105 -18.06 6.15 4.45
C ARG A 105 -19.34 6.94 4.19
N ASP A 106 -19.38 8.19 4.61
CA ASP A 106 -20.54 9.09 4.49
C ASP A 106 -20.46 9.97 3.22
N GLY A 107 -19.46 9.76 2.35
CA GLY A 107 -19.24 10.55 1.14
C GLY A 107 -18.63 11.94 1.38
N GLU A 108 -18.32 12.27 2.64
CA GLU A 108 -17.67 13.52 3.01
C GLU A 108 -16.20 13.61 2.55
N LYS A 109 -15.61 14.78 2.76
CA LYS A 109 -14.18 15.02 2.59
C LYS A 109 -13.38 14.22 3.61
N ALA A 110 -12.42 13.41 3.14
CA ALA A 110 -11.54 12.69 4.06
C ALA A 110 -10.68 13.66 4.87
N ARG A 111 -10.64 13.42 6.18
CA ARG A 111 -9.74 14.12 7.11
C ARG A 111 -8.51 13.27 7.36
N MET A 112 -7.37 13.94 7.46
CA MET A 112 -6.15 13.25 7.87
C MET A 112 -6.20 13.05 9.38
N PHE A 113 -5.97 11.84 9.84
CA PHE A 113 -5.78 11.55 11.25
C PHE A 113 -4.32 11.19 11.51
N SER A 114 -3.92 11.30 12.76
CA SER A 114 -2.59 10.93 13.26
C SER A 114 -2.76 10.11 14.54
N PRO A 115 -1.68 9.75 15.26
CA PRO A 115 -1.80 9.05 16.53
C PRO A 115 -2.80 9.71 17.49
N GLU A 116 -2.78 11.03 17.59
CA GLU A 116 -3.43 11.76 18.69
C GLU A 116 -4.65 12.60 18.28
N THR A 117 -4.87 12.82 16.98
CA THR A 117 -6.00 13.62 16.50
C THR A 117 -6.63 13.01 15.25
N ASP A 118 -7.94 13.23 15.10
CA ASP A 118 -8.73 12.87 13.92
C ASP A 118 -8.73 13.94 12.82
N ASP A 119 -8.10 15.09 13.09
CA ASP A 119 -8.00 16.21 12.17
C ASP A 119 -6.59 16.83 12.22
N THR A 120 -5.73 16.39 11.30
CA THR A 120 -4.34 16.82 11.18
C THR A 120 -4.18 17.72 9.95
N SER A 121 -3.52 18.86 10.14
CA SER A 121 -3.18 19.76 9.04
C SER A 121 -2.14 19.14 8.12
N VAL A 122 -2.53 18.91 6.87
CA VAL A 122 -1.66 18.44 5.78
C VAL A 122 -0.47 19.38 5.56
N LYS A 123 -0.71 20.68 5.64
CA LYS A 123 0.33 21.69 5.42
C LYS A 123 1.42 21.58 6.48
N VAL A 124 1.02 21.57 7.76
CA VAL A 124 1.97 21.49 8.88
C VAL A 124 2.75 20.18 8.84
N PHE A 125 2.08 19.06 8.57
CA PHE A 125 2.77 17.77 8.45
C PHE A 125 3.79 17.77 7.30
N ALA A 126 3.41 18.28 6.12
CA ALA A 126 4.32 18.32 4.98
C ALA A 126 5.53 19.23 5.21
N GLU A 127 5.36 20.35 5.93
CA GLU A 127 6.47 21.23 6.34
C GLU A 127 7.44 20.50 7.28
N ARG A 128 6.96 19.68 8.22
CA ARG A 128 7.82 18.85 9.08
C ARG A 128 8.65 17.85 8.27
N CYS A 129 8.08 17.30 7.21
CA CYS A 129 8.73 16.31 6.36
C CYS A 129 9.66 16.89 5.28
N ASP A 130 9.84 18.22 5.18
CA ASP A 130 10.59 18.83 4.06
C ASP A 130 12.05 18.34 4.00
N GLY A 131 12.67 18.17 5.18
CA GLY A 131 14.03 17.65 5.32
C GLY A 131 14.17 16.14 5.13
N ASP A 132 13.07 15.39 5.03
CA ASP A 132 13.12 13.93 4.97
C ASP A 132 13.64 13.45 3.62
N ARG A 133 14.68 12.61 3.65
CA ARG A 133 15.23 12.02 2.42
C ARG A 133 14.24 11.07 1.73
N HIS A 134 13.42 10.37 2.52
CA HIS A 134 12.40 9.44 2.03
C HIS A 134 11.14 9.55 2.87
N HIS A 135 10.01 9.35 2.23
CA HIS A 135 8.76 9.05 2.90
C HIS A 135 8.25 7.67 2.46
N PHE A 136 7.60 6.99 3.40
CA PHE A 136 7.03 5.67 3.21
C PHE A 136 5.53 5.84 3.06
N ARG A 137 4.96 5.16 2.07
CA ARG A 137 3.52 5.19 1.80
C ARG A 137 2.97 3.79 1.84
N PHE A 138 1.90 3.60 2.58
CA PHE A 138 1.21 2.34 2.73
C PHE A 138 -0.23 2.46 2.28
N ILE A 139 -0.73 1.39 1.67
CA ILE A 139 -2.16 1.15 1.51
C ILE A 139 -2.44 -0.12 2.29
N VAL A 140 -3.20 0.02 3.37
CA VAL A 140 -3.54 -1.06 4.29
C VAL A 140 -4.99 -1.47 4.02
N SER A 141 -5.19 -2.69 3.57
CA SER A 141 -6.49 -3.23 3.17
C SER A 141 -6.77 -4.52 3.95
N PRO A 142 -7.40 -4.41 5.13
CA PRO A 142 -7.96 -5.57 5.83
C PRO A 142 -9.04 -6.24 4.98
N GLU A 143 -9.09 -7.58 4.96
CA GLU A 143 -10.11 -8.31 4.19
C GLU A 143 -11.54 -8.07 4.69
N ASP A 144 -11.69 -7.85 5.99
CA ASP A 144 -12.96 -7.60 6.69
C ASP A 144 -13.21 -6.12 6.97
N ALA A 145 -12.51 -5.22 6.29
CA ALA A 145 -12.65 -3.78 6.46
C ALA A 145 -14.11 -3.26 6.41
N PRO A 146 -15.02 -3.79 5.56
CA PRO A 146 -16.43 -3.38 5.58
C PRO A 146 -17.17 -3.68 6.89
N GLU A 147 -16.75 -4.71 7.62
CA GLU A 147 -17.33 -5.15 8.89
C GLU A 147 -16.75 -4.40 10.10
N MET A 148 -15.64 -3.68 9.89
CA MET A 148 -14.97 -2.95 10.95
C MET A 148 -15.73 -1.66 11.29
N SER A 149 -15.99 -1.48 12.59
CA SER A 149 -16.61 -0.25 13.09
C SER A 149 -15.69 0.95 13.03
N ASP A 150 -14.37 0.74 13.11
CA ASP A 150 -13.38 1.81 13.17
C ASP A 150 -12.03 1.39 12.54
N LEU A 151 -11.82 1.79 11.28
CA LEU A 151 -10.56 1.59 10.56
C LEU A 151 -9.41 2.47 11.10
N ARG A 152 -9.73 3.62 11.72
CA ARG A 152 -8.70 4.54 12.24
C ARG A 152 -8.05 3.98 13.48
N SER A 153 -8.84 3.42 14.41
CA SER A 153 -8.30 2.72 15.58
C SER A 153 -7.43 1.54 15.19
N PHE A 154 -7.86 0.75 14.19
CA PHE A 154 -7.02 -0.32 13.65
C PHE A 154 -5.69 0.19 13.08
N ALA A 155 -5.71 1.28 12.32
CA ALA A 155 -4.49 1.90 11.80
C ALA A 155 -3.57 2.37 12.93
N ARG A 156 -4.10 3.01 13.99
CA ARG A 156 -3.31 3.45 15.15
C ARG A 156 -2.63 2.27 15.84
N ASP A 157 -3.34 1.16 16.04
CA ASP A 157 -2.77 -0.03 16.67
C ASP A 157 -1.72 -0.70 15.79
N LEU A 158 -1.94 -0.76 14.47
CA LEU A 158 -0.94 -1.22 13.52
C LEU A 158 0.34 -0.37 13.61
N MET A 159 0.21 0.95 13.59
CA MET A 159 1.36 1.85 13.65
C MET A 159 2.09 1.78 14.99
N ARG A 160 1.38 1.63 16.12
CA ARG A 160 1.98 1.39 17.44
C ARG A 160 2.77 0.08 17.49
N HIS A 161 2.28 -0.98 16.86
CA HIS A 161 3.05 -2.23 16.76
C HIS A 161 4.29 -2.06 15.87
N MET A 162 4.18 -1.33 14.76
CA MET A 162 5.33 -1.02 13.91
C MET A 162 6.39 -0.21 14.65
N GLU A 163 6.02 0.77 15.47
CA GLU A 163 6.96 1.52 16.32
C GLU A 163 7.76 0.59 17.24
N LYS A 164 7.07 -0.35 17.91
CA LYS A 164 7.68 -1.34 18.80
C LYS A 164 8.66 -2.24 18.05
N ASP A 165 8.25 -2.76 16.90
CA ASP A 165 9.06 -3.65 16.08
C ASP A 165 10.31 -2.96 15.50
N LEU A 166 10.19 -1.67 15.18
CA LEU A 166 11.31 -0.87 14.66
C LEU A 166 12.21 -0.33 15.79
N GLY A 167 11.68 -0.22 17.01
CA GLY A 167 12.35 0.40 18.15
C GLY A 167 12.55 1.90 17.96
N THR A 168 11.61 2.58 17.29
CA THR A 168 11.62 4.03 17.07
C THR A 168 10.19 4.55 16.96
N LYS A 169 10.02 5.84 17.25
CA LYS A 169 8.77 6.56 16.98
C LYS A 169 8.61 6.83 15.49
N LEU A 170 7.36 6.89 15.06
CA LEU A 170 6.95 7.19 13.68
C LEU A 170 6.14 8.49 13.69
N ASP A 171 6.54 9.48 12.89
CA ASP A 171 5.68 10.62 12.55
C ASP A 171 4.89 10.23 11.30
N TRP A 172 3.56 10.15 11.42
CA TRP A 172 2.69 9.68 10.34
C TRP A 172 1.32 10.36 10.39
N VAL A 173 0.68 10.39 9.21
CA VAL A 173 -0.72 10.76 9.02
C VAL A 173 -1.39 9.70 8.17
N ALA A 174 -2.70 9.59 8.24
CA ALA A 174 -3.45 8.64 7.44
C ALA A 174 -4.84 9.15 7.07
N ALA A 175 -5.44 8.53 6.07
CA ALA A 175 -6.83 8.74 5.68
C ALA A 175 -7.48 7.39 5.33
N ASP A 176 -8.70 7.16 5.83
CA ASP A 176 -9.50 5.99 5.48
C ASP A 176 -10.38 6.28 4.25
N HIS A 177 -10.36 5.36 3.29
CA HIS A 177 -11.06 5.44 2.01
C HIS A 177 -12.08 4.30 1.90
N TRP A 178 -13.33 4.64 1.57
CA TRP A 178 -14.51 3.79 1.46
C TRP A 178 -15.17 3.86 0.07
N ASN A 179 -14.59 4.61 -0.88
CA ASN A 179 -15.12 4.79 -2.24
C ASN A 179 -14.90 3.62 -3.18
N THR A 180 -14.56 2.45 -2.65
CA THR A 180 -14.35 1.23 -3.41
C THR A 180 -14.93 0.07 -2.62
N ASP A 181 -15.19 -1.06 -3.27
CA ASP A 181 -15.69 -2.27 -2.61
C ASP A 181 -14.74 -2.82 -1.52
N ASN A 182 -13.51 -2.30 -1.45
CA ASN A 182 -12.50 -2.68 -0.47
C ASN A 182 -12.04 -1.45 0.32
N PRO A 183 -12.70 -1.10 1.44
CA PRO A 183 -12.27 -0.01 2.29
C PRO A 183 -10.81 -0.19 2.73
N HIS A 184 -10.03 0.88 2.72
CA HIS A 184 -8.59 0.82 2.97
C HIS A 184 -8.07 2.10 3.59
N ILE A 185 -6.91 2.01 4.25
CA ILE A 185 -6.24 3.16 4.87
C ILE A 185 -5.01 3.50 4.04
N HIS A 186 -4.89 4.77 3.69
CA HIS A 186 -3.63 5.36 3.24
C HIS A 186 -2.84 5.86 4.44
N VAL A 187 -1.59 5.43 4.58
CA VAL A 187 -0.63 5.94 5.58
C VAL A 187 0.58 6.51 4.84
#